data_AF-A0A9P4QZS0-F1
#
_entry.id   AF-A0A9P4QZS0-F1
#
_cell.length_a   1.000
_cell.length_b   1.000
_cell.length_c   1.000
_cell.angle_alpha   90.00
_cell.angle_beta   90.00
_cell.angle_gamma   90.00
#
_symmetry.space_group_name_H-M   'P 1'
#
loop_
_entity.id
_entity.type
_entity.pdbx_description
1 polymer ?
#
loop_
_entity_poly.entity_id
_entity_poly.type
_entity_poly.pdbx_seq_one_letter_code
_entity_poly.pdbx_strand_id
1 'polypeptide(L)'
;MFQLAWRLFCFPLIAPLVAGTPVFGPTKVTSVTSPDLVERAGTGPSAYPYGISSPNDFSWLDWDPQDQGTQKAEGQKIYSAWGDMQYMIYFAWKEADKKSTIFKRWFDEADADNVKKVLERIVDFSGAGSPTPLMKDWVCERNDNFGRCTGQKNAWSAWQRGVFHICPHGLAQPDAKNLQCTDLDGFASQKMKSVGFTLMHEAMHWQEIGDNALGKHIRDHANGASDCFNLAKDDKLTNAQNYAFLGAEAWFTVKGCTFTDPPPGTQGTDDFDDEVEDPPADTNAINIILRQETTETLYPSAWYFYDTPVGESALCKPEDGAIGKFDIDSIVPGTEPPWPNGIYSIKTGGMNCEYKNNNEDAGALWCEGRDGPIGCKKENDYGKGKFCSDRIFQTPYVYCQWSQ
;
A
#
# COMPACT_ATOMS: atom_id res chain seq x y z
N MET A 1 9.86 5.95 68.13
CA MET A 1 10.97 6.56 68.88
C MET A 1 12.26 6.30 68.12
N PHE A 2 13.01 7.39 67.89
CA PHE A 2 14.42 7.51 67.51
C PHE A 2 14.95 7.00 66.15
N GLN A 3 15.43 8.01 65.42
CA GLN A 3 16.39 8.05 64.32
C GLN A 3 17.60 7.12 64.50
N LEU A 4 18.23 6.72 63.38
CA LEU A 4 19.68 6.86 63.25
C LEU A 4 20.10 7.06 61.79
N ALA A 5 20.73 8.21 61.54
CA ALA A 5 21.40 8.57 60.32
C ALA A 5 22.85 8.06 60.36
N TRP A 6 23.37 7.55 59.23
CA TRP A 6 24.81 7.46 59.00
C TRP A 6 25.14 8.05 57.62
N ARG A 7 25.91 9.15 57.66
CA ARG A 7 26.63 9.73 56.54
C ARG A 7 27.93 8.95 56.35
N LEU A 8 28.31 8.65 55.12
CA LEU A 8 29.71 8.50 54.73
C LEU A 8 29.97 9.34 53.47
N PHE A 9 30.83 10.33 53.66
CA PHE A 9 31.53 11.07 52.61
C PHE A 9 32.78 10.27 52.22
N CYS A 10 33.09 10.17 50.92
CA CYS A 10 34.47 10.14 50.42
C CYS A 10 34.54 10.43 48.90
N PHE A 11 35.19 11.56 48.59
CA PHE A 11 35.99 11.97 47.43
C PHE A 11 35.48 11.82 45.98
N PRO A 12 35.43 12.94 45.21
CA PRO A 12 35.36 12.90 43.75
C PRO A 12 36.75 12.71 43.14
N LEU A 13 36.88 11.75 42.21
CA LEU A 13 38.00 11.70 41.27
C LEU A 13 37.78 12.77 40.19
N ILE A 14 38.64 13.78 40.20
CA ILE A 14 38.74 14.77 39.12
C ILE A 14 39.62 14.16 38.03
N ALA A 15 39.02 13.82 36.89
CA ALA A 15 39.75 13.56 35.65
C ALA A 15 39.93 14.88 34.89
N PRO A 16 41.10 15.16 34.28
CA PRO A 16 41.29 16.36 33.49
C PRO A 16 40.51 16.26 32.16
N LEU A 17 39.62 17.23 31.92
CA LEU A 17 39.05 17.49 30.61
C LEU A 17 40.19 17.89 29.66
N VAL A 18 40.52 17.02 28.71
CA VAL A 18 41.26 17.41 27.51
C VAL A 18 40.25 18.11 26.59
N ALA A 19 40.37 19.42 26.46
CA ALA A 19 39.60 20.21 25.51
C ALA A 19 40.09 19.91 24.08
N GLY A 20 39.54 18.85 23.48
CA GLY A 20 39.54 18.66 22.04
C GLY A 20 38.38 19.44 21.43
N THR A 21 38.67 20.48 20.66
CA THR A 21 37.69 21.14 19.80
C THR A 21 37.11 20.13 18.82
N PRO A 22 35.80 19.87 18.79
CA PRO A 22 35.21 19.03 17.77
C PRO A 22 35.34 19.75 16.42
N VAL A 23 36.10 19.15 15.51
CA VAL A 23 36.05 19.52 14.09
C VAL A 23 34.72 19.01 13.57
N PHE A 24 33.74 19.90 13.45
CA PHE A 24 32.53 19.64 12.70
C PHE A 24 32.91 19.56 11.22
N GLY A 25 33.18 18.34 10.74
CA GLY A 25 33.11 18.05 9.31
C GLY A 25 31.67 18.28 8.81
N PRO A 26 31.49 18.63 7.53
CA PRO A 26 30.16 18.86 6.98
C PRO A 26 29.29 17.61 7.23
N THR A 27 28.17 17.82 7.92
CA THR A 27 27.16 16.80 8.15
C THR A 27 26.73 16.28 6.78
N LYS A 28 27.06 15.02 6.50
CA LYS A 28 26.57 14.32 5.32
C LYS A 28 25.07 14.22 5.46
N VAL A 29 24.34 15.10 4.76
CA VAL A 29 22.90 14.98 4.58
C VAL A 29 22.69 13.68 3.82
N THR A 30 22.31 12.62 4.53
CA THR A 30 21.72 11.45 3.92
C THR A 30 20.38 11.89 3.36
N SER A 31 20.34 12.18 2.06
CA SER A 31 19.09 12.30 1.32
C SER A 31 18.31 11.01 1.54
N VAL A 32 17.18 11.12 2.22
CA VAL A 32 16.20 10.04 2.28
C VAL A 32 15.65 9.91 0.86
N THR A 33 16.11 8.91 0.14
CA THR A 33 15.54 8.49 -1.14
C THR A 33 14.13 7.98 -0.85
N SER A 34 13.14 8.71 -1.34
CA SER A 34 11.74 8.25 -1.45
C SER A 34 11.73 6.95 -2.25
N PRO A 35 11.12 5.86 -1.77
CA PRO A 35 11.00 4.65 -2.57
C PRO A 35 10.03 4.92 -3.73
N ASP A 36 10.58 4.88 -4.94
CA ASP A 36 9.83 4.82 -6.18
C ASP A 36 8.92 3.58 -6.18
N LEU A 37 7.77 3.75 -6.81
CA LEU A 37 6.63 2.85 -6.83
C LEU A 37 6.98 1.37 -7.17
N VAL A 38 6.09 0.47 -6.78
CA VAL A 38 6.20 -0.96 -7.03
C VAL A 38 5.28 -1.41 -8.17
N GLU A 39 5.88 -1.99 -9.22
CA GLU A 39 5.25 -2.83 -10.24
C GLU A 39 4.40 -3.95 -9.63
N ARG A 40 3.19 -4.13 -10.15
CA ARG A 40 2.27 -5.22 -9.84
C ARG A 40 2.95 -6.57 -10.04
N ALA A 41 2.82 -7.41 -9.03
CA ALA A 41 3.21 -8.81 -9.12
C ALA A 41 2.57 -9.51 -10.33
N GLY A 42 3.41 -9.93 -11.27
CA GLY A 42 3.06 -10.85 -12.33
C GLY A 42 2.49 -12.16 -11.78
N THR A 43 1.16 -12.30 -11.87
CA THR A 43 0.42 -13.57 -11.78
C THR A 43 0.62 -14.39 -10.49
N GLY A 44 0.35 -13.74 -9.37
CA GLY A 44 -0.13 -14.40 -8.16
C GLY A 44 -0.18 -13.38 -7.04
N PRO A 45 -1.30 -13.23 -6.29
CA PRO A 45 -1.20 -12.58 -4.99
C PRO A 45 -0.08 -13.29 -4.25
N SER A 46 0.86 -12.54 -3.65
CA SER A 46 1.83 -13.13 -2.74
C SER A 46 1.03 -13.97 -1.74
N ALA A 47 1.15 -15.29 -1.89
CA ALA A 47 0.58 -16.20 -0.93
C ALA A 47 1.31 -15.87 0.37
N TYR A 48 0.53 -15.50 1.39
CA TYR A 48 0.99 -15.35 2.77
C TYR A 48 1.74 -14.02 3.06
N PRO A 49 1.58 -13.50 4.30
CA PRO A 49 2.17 -14.24 5.42
C PRO A 49 1.25 -14.68 6.57
N TYR A 50 -0.04 -14.31 6.59
CA TYR A 50 -0.80 -14.41 7.85
C TYR A 50 -2.22 -15.01 7.78
N GLY A 51 -2.59 -15.75 6.71
CA GLY A 51 -3.90 -16.42 6.61
C GLY A 51 -4.11 -17.29 5.35
N ILE A 52 -5.23 -18.01 5.26
CA ILE A 52 -5.60 -18.77 4.04
C ILE A 52 -5.96 -17.75 2.95
N SER A 53 -4.98 -17.38 2.12
CA SER A 53 -5.20 -16.43 1.02
C SER A 53 -6.24 -16.97 0.04
N SER A 54 -7.39 -16.32 -0.05
CA SER A 54 -8.22 -16.41 -1.25
C SER A 54 -7.48 -15.73 -2.39
N PRO A 55 -7.52 -16.26 -3.64
CA PRO A 55 -6.95 -15.56 -4.80
C PRO A 55 -7.59 -14.19 -5.06
N ASN A 56 -8.66 -13.86 -4.35
CA ASN A 56 -9.35 -12.59 -4.46
C ASN A 56 -9.13 -11.63 -3.26
N ASP A 57 -8.33 -12.03 -2.26
CA ASP A 57 -7.90 -11.15 -1.18
C ASP A 57 -6.83 -10.16 -1.64
N PHE A 58 -6.73 -9.02 -0.95
CA PHE A 58 -5.66 -8.05 -1.17
C PHE A 58 -4.25 -8.65 -1.03
N SER A 59 -3.29 -8.05 -1.70
CA SER A 59 -1.89 -8.51 -1.76
C SER A 59 -1.00 -7.78 -0.74
N TRP A 60 0.16 -8.36 -0.42
CA TRP A 60 1.11 -7.84 0.56
C TRP A 60 2.40 -7.35 -0.13
N LEU A 61 2.91 -6.19 0.27
CA LEU A 61 4.15 -5.61 -0.25
C LEU A 61 5.13 -5.26 0.88
N ASP A 62 6.38 -5.69 0.75
CA ASP A 62 7.49 -5.50 1.71
C ASP A 62 7.28 -6.13 3.10
N TRP A 63 6.42 -7.15 3.19
CA TRP A 63 6.26 -7.96 4.40
C TRP A 63 7.22 -9.14 4.41
N ASP A 64 7.94 -9.36 5.51
CA ASP A 64 8.80 -10.54 5.67
C ASP A 64 7.95 -11.75 6.12
N PRO A 65 7.78 -12.78 5.26
CA PRO A 65 6.99 -13.95 5.63
C PRO A 65 7.65 -14.85 6.65
N GLN A 66 8.96 -14.69 6.88
CA GLN A 66 9.70 -15.45 7.90
C GLN A 66 9.71 -14.73 9.25
N ASP A 67 9.31 -13.45 9.30
CA ASP A 67 9.22 -12.73 10.57
C ASP A 67 8.30 -13.48 11.55
N GLN A 68 8.78 -13.64 12.77
CA GLN A 68 8.02 -14.23 13.88
C GLN A 68 7.69 -13.20 14.96
N GLY A 69 7.99 -11.92 14.70
CA GLY A 69 7.86 -10.83 15.65
C GLY A 69 6.72 -9.88 15.27
N THR A 70 7.07 -8.59 15.22
CA THR A 70 6.11 -7.49 15.09
C THR A 70 5.39 -7.50 13.75
N GLN A 71 6.10 -7.75 12.63
CA GLN A 71 5.44 -7.77 11.32
C GLN A 71 4.40 -8.89 11.28
N LYS A 72 4.72 -10.04 11.89
CA LYS A 72 3.74 -11.11 12.03
C LYS A 72 2.49 -10.74 12.80
N ALA A 73 2.65 -10.12 13.96
CA ALA A 73 1.52 -9.70 14.76
C ALA A 73 0.65 -8.66 14.03
N GLU A 74 1.28 -7.66 13.40
CA GLU A 74 0.59 -6.59 12.67
C GLU A 74 -0.15 -7.13 11.45
N GLY A 75 0.49 -7.94 10.63
CA GLY A 75 -0.13 -8.49 9.43
C GLY A 75 -1.25 -9.49 9.75
N GLN A 76 -1.12 -10.29 10.82
CA GLN A 76 -2.23 -11.11 11.35
C GLN A 76 -3.42 -10.25 11.78
N LYS A 77 -3.16 -9.10 12.40
CA LYS A 77 -4.21 -8.17 12.82
C LYS A 77 -4.94 -7.57 11.61
N ILE A 78 -4.19 -7.07 10.62
CA ILE A 78 -4.76 -6.54 9.37
C ILE A 78 -5.59 -7.62 8.66
N TYR A 79 -5.06 -8.84 8.54
CA TYR A 79 -5.79 -9.94 7.91
C TYR A 79 -7.05 -10.35 8.68
N SER A 80 -7.02 -10.37 10.02
CA SER A 80 -8.23 -10.59 10.81
C SER A 80 -9.25 -9.47 10.61
N ALA A 81 -8.79 -8.22 10.55
CA ALA A 81 -9.63 -7.05 10.36
C ALA A 81 -10.25 -7.01 8.96
N TRP A 82 -9.57 -7.54 7.96
CA TRP A 82 -10.11 -7.77 6.62
C TRP A 82 -11.33 -8.70 6.64
N GLY A 83 -11.27 -9.79 7.42
CA GLY A 83 -12.43 -10.65 7.66
C GLY A 83 -13.61 -9.87 8.27
N ASP A 84 -13.36 -9.06 9.31
CA ASP A 84 -14.37 -8.20 9.93
C ASP A 84 -14.98 -7.22 8.91
N MET A 85 -14.13 -6.61 8.07
CA MET A 85 -14.50 -5.66 7.02
C MET A 85 -15.43 -6.30 5.97
N GLN A 86 -15.16 -7.52 5.51
CA GLN A 86 -16.03 -8.22 4.55
C GLN A 86 -17.47 -8.39 5.08
N TYR A 87 -17.61 -8.72 6.37
CA TYR A 87 -18.93 -8.81 6.97
C TYR A 87 -19.60 -7.45 7.18
N MET A 88 -18.84 -6.40 7.53
CA MET A 88 -19.35 -5.03 7.57
C MET A 88 -19.95 -4.63 6.23
N ILE A 89 -19.23 -4.89 5.12
CA ILE A 89 -19.71 -4.63 3.76
C ILE A 89 -20.97 -5.46 3.46
N TYR A 90 -20.99 -6.76 3.80
CA TYR A 90 -22.17 -7.60 3.61
C TYR A 90 -23.41 -7.07 4.34
N PHE A 91 -23.27 -6.66 5.60
CA PHE A 91 -24.39 -6.11 6.35
C PHE A 91 -24.77 -4.70 5.86
N ALA A 92 -23.82 -3.85 5.50
CA ALA A 92 -24.10 -2.56 4.83
C ALA A 92 -24.93 -2.76 3.56
N TRP A 93 -24.56 -3.73 2.73
CA TRP A 93 -25.28 -4.07 1.50
C TRP A 93 -26.72 -4.50 1.81
N LYS A 94 -26.93 -5.32 2.85
CA LYS A 94 -28.28 -5.72 3.30
C LYS A 94 -29.11 -4.54 3.81
N GLU A 95 -28.49 -3.60 4.52
CA GLU A 95 -29.19 -2.42 5.01
C GLU A 95 -29.55 -1.46 3.88
N ALA A 96 -28.69 -1.32 2.87
CA ALA A 96 -28.98 -0.59 1.63
C ALA A 96 -30.14 -1.24 0.85
N ASP A 97 -30.12 -2.57 0.66
CA ASP A 97 -31.19 -3.31 -0.01
C ASP A 97 -32.56 -3.13 0.65
N LYS A 98 -32.59 -3.14 1.99
CA LYS A 98 -33.81 -2.89 2.77
C LYS A 98 -34.19 -1.42 2.86
N LYS A 99 -33.29 -0.49 2.51
CA LYS A 99 -33.44 0.95 2.77
C LYS A 99 -33.80 1.22 4.24
N SER A 100 -33.09 0.56 5.15
CA SER A 100 -33.43 0.58 6.57
C SER A 100 -33.19 1.94 7.23
N THR A 101 -33.58 2.08 8.49
CA THR A 101 -33.24 3.27 9.29
C THR A 101 -31.74 3.46 9.45
N ILE A 102 -30.97 2.37 9.51
CA ILE A 102 -29.50 2.40 9.55
C ILE A 102 -28.98 3.00 8.24
N PHE A 103 -29.47 2.51 7.10
CA PHE A 103 -29.07 3.05 5.79
C PHE A 103 -29.38 4.55 5.66
N LYS A 104 -30.60 4.95 6.03
CA LYS A 104 -31.07 6.34 5.93
C LYS A 104 -30.31 7.33 6.81
N ARG A 105 -29.58 6.85 7.83
CA ARG A 105 -28.69 7.70 8.62
C ARG A 105 -27.50 8.16 7.79
N TRP A 106 -26.92 7.25 7.02
CA TRP A 106 -25.67 7.48 6.31
C TRP A 106 -25.83 7.91 4.86
N PHE A 107 -26.96 7.58 4.22
CA PHE A 107 -27.20 7.88 2.82
C PHE A 107 -28.66 8.28 2.57
N ASP A 108 -28.90 8.98 1.46
CA ASP A 108 -30.25 9.23 1.00
C ASP A 108 -30.90 7.93 0.48
N GLU A 109 -32.21 7.77 0.72
CA GLU A 109 -32.94 6.55 0.34
C GLU A 109 -32.81 6.24 -1.16
N ALA A 110 -32.75 7.27 -2.02
CA ALA A 110 -32.65 7.09 -3.47
C ALA A 110 -31.28 6.57 -3.91
N ASP A 111 -30.24 6.64 -3.06
CA ASP A 111 -28.88 6.20 -3.39
C ASP A 111 -28.61 4.74 -3.04
N ALA A 112 -29.61 4.00 -2.55
CA ALA A 112 -29.48 2.61 -2.15
C ALA A 112 -28.82 1.72 -3.22
N ASP A 113 -29.26 1.83 -4.48
CA ASP A 113 -28.68 1.04 -5.58
C ASP A 113 -27.24 1.47 -5.91
N ASN A 114 -26.91 2.76 -5.76
CA ASN A 114 -25.55 3.26 -5.97
C ASN A 114 -24.60 2.76 -4.87
N VAL A 115 -25.04 2.80 -3.61
CA VAL A 115 -24.27 2.25 -2.48
C VAL A 115 -24.05 0.75 -2.66
N LYS A 116 -25.07 -0.01 -3.08
CA LYS A 116 -24.92 -1.45 -3.38
C LYS A 116 -23.88 -1.70 -4.47
N LYS A 117 -23.94 -0.95 -5.58
CA LYS A 117 -22.94 -1.06 -6.66
C LYS A 117 -21.52 -0.82 -6.18
N VAL A 118 -21.31 0.19 -5.32
CA VAL A 118 -20.00 0.48 -4.71
C VAL A 118 -19.52 -0.70 -3.87
N LEU A 119 -20.36 -1.21 -2.95
CA LEU A 119 -20.01 -2.34 -2.09
C LEU A 119 -19.74 -3.63 -2.89
N GLU A 120 -20.49 -3.84 -3.98
CA GLU A 120 -20.30 -4.96 -4.92
C GLU A 120 -18.98 -4.91 -5.70
N ARG A 121 -18.25 -3.78 -5.70
CA ARG A 121 -16.89 -3.70 -6.25
C ARG A 121 -15.85 -4.32 -5.33
N ILE A 122 -16.11 -4.38 -4.02
CA ILE A 122 -15.18 -4.91 -3.01
C ILE A 122 -15.44 -6.39 -2.77
N VAL A 123 -16.72 -6.79 -2.85
CA VAL A 123 -17.19 -8.13 -2.50
C VAL A 123 -18.27 -8.59 -3.48
N ASP A 124 -18.11 -9.80 -4.01
CA ASP A 124 -19.14 -10.53 -4.74
C ASP A 124 -20.10 -11.25 -3.77
N PHE A 125 -21.39 -10.93 -3.89
CA PHE A 125 -22.49 -11.49 -3.10
C PHE A 125 -23.27 -12.60 -3.82
N SER A 126 -22.88 -12.99 -5.03
CA SER A 126 -23.61 -13.98 -5.85
C SER A 126 -23.45 -15.43 -5.36
N GLY A 127 -22.45 -15.71 -4.52
CA GLY A 127 -22.16 -17.02 -3.97
C GLY A 127 -23.14 -17.49 -2.88
N ALA A 128 -23.38 -18.80 -2.80
CA ALA A 128 -24.40 -19.42 -1.95
C ALA A 128 -24.10 -19.50 -0.44
N GLY A 129 -23.23 -18.64 0.12
CA GLY A 129 -22.99 -18.72 1.57
C GLY A 129 -21.96 -17.78 2.19
N SER A 130 -21.09 -17.14 1.41
CA SER A 130 -20.15 -16.16 1.96
C SER A 130 -19.79 -15.09 0.93
N PRO A 131 -19.62 -13.83 1.37
CA PRO A 131 -19.05 -12.77 0.54
C PRO A 131 -17.70 -13.22 -0.02
N THR A 132 -17.51 -13.10 -1.33
CA THR A 132 -16.22 -13.39 -1.98
C THR A 132 -15.52 -12.06 -2.27
N PRO A 133 -14.36 -11.80 -1.67
CA PRO A 133 -13.52 -10.63 -2.01
C PRO A 133 -13.32 -10.42 -3.51
N LEU A 134 -13.11 -9.16 -3.92
CA LEU A 134 -12.71 -8.74 -5.28
C LEU A 134 -11.50 -7.78 -5.24
N MET A 135 -10.70 -7.83 -4.18
CA MET A 135 -9.67 -6.83 -3.87
C MET A 135 -8.25 -7.31 -4.14
N LYS A 136 -8.05 -8.30 -5.01
CA LYS A 136 -6.71 -8.87 -5.30
C LYS A 136 -5.65 -7.85 -5.71
N ASP A 137 -6.09 -6.79 -6.38
CA ASP A 137 -5.22 -5.74 -6.92
C ASP A 137 -5.08 -4.56 -5.93
N TRP A 138 -5.70 -4.65 -4.75
CA TRP A 138 -5.46 -3.76 -3.62
C TRP A 138 -4.26 -4.30 -2.83
N VAL A 139 -3.31 -3.44 -2.45
CA VAL A 139 -1.99 -3.84 -1.94
C VAL A 139 -1.72 -3.17 -0.59
N CYS A 140 -1.45 -3.98 0.42
CA CYS A 140 -1.04 -3.53 1.75
C CYS A 140 0.48 -3.37 1.81
N GLU A 141 0.98 -2.13 1.84
CA GLU A 141 2.40 -1.83 2.05
C GLU A 141 2.78 -1.96 3.52
N ARG A 142 3.89 -2.66 3.80
CA ARG A 142 4.44 -2.73 5.17
C ARG A 142 5.04 -1.40 5.60
N ASN A 143 5.76 -0.75 4.71
CA ASN A 143 6.52 0.45 5.02
C ASN A 143 5.72 1.69 4.63
N ASP A 144 5.79 2.73 5.45
CA ASP A 144 5.24 4.04 5.10
C ASP A 144 6.18 4.75 4.13
N ASN A 145 6.25 4.22 2.90
CA ASN A 145 7.17 4.68 1.87
C ASN A 145 6.96 6.16 1.50
N PHE A 146 5.76 6.69 1.75
CA PHE A 146 5.38 8.08 1.48
C PHE A 146 5.52 9.01 2.69
N GLY A 147 5.93 8.48 3.86
CA GLY A 147 6.04 9.27 5.09
C GLY A 147 4.72 9.92 5.52
N ARG A 148 3.59 9.30 5.17
CA ARG A 148 2.23 9.84 5.38
C ARG A 148 1.69 9.53 6.77
N CYS A 149 2.29 8.62 7.51
CA CYS A 149 1.92 8.30 8.90
C CYS A 149 2.41 9.36 9.88
N THR A 150 1.76 10.51 9.86
CA THR A 150 1.98 11.61 10.79
C THR A 150 0.85 11.71 11.81
N GLY A 151 1.17 12.11 13.04
CA GLY A 151 0.16 12.48 14.04
C GLY A 151 -0.77 11.32 14.41
N GLN A 152 -2.08 11.55 14.28
CA GLN A 152 -3.14 10.59 14.63
C GLN A 152 -3.72 9.86 13.41
N LYS A 153 -3.03 9.91 12.26
CA LYS A 153 -3.46 9.24 11.04
C LYS A 153 -3.59 7.73 11.25
N ASN A 154 -4.74 7.17 10.87
CA ASN A 154 -5.02 5.74 11.03
C ASN A 154 -4.43 4.91 9.90
N ALA A 155 -4.55 5.38 8.67
CA ALA A 155 -4.06 4.75 7.48
C ALA A 155 -3.95 5.80 6.37
N TRP A 156 -3.46 5.39 5.21
CA TRP A 156 -3.58 6.17 3.98
C TRP A 156 -3.71 5.21 2.81
N SER A 157 -4.28 5.71 1.72
CA SER A 157 -4.36 5.03 0.43
C SER A 157 -3.81 5.90 -0.70
N ALA A 158 -3.26 5.25 -1.72
CA ALA A 158 -2.91 5.86 -2.99
C ALA A 158 -3.94 5.37 -4.02
N TRP A 159 -4.96 6.20 -4.22
CA TRP A 159 -6.22 5.84 -4.85
C TRP A 159 -6.07 5.36 -6.29
N GLN A 160 -5.10 5.87 -7.04
CA GLN A 160 -4.85 5.45 -8.43
C GLN A 160 -4.12 4.11 -8.50
N ARG A 161 -3.33 3.80 -7.47
CA ARG A 161 -2.43 2.64 -7.46
C ARG A 161 -3.06 1.40 -6.82
N GLY A 162 -4.14 1.58 -6.07
CA GLY A 162 -4.69 0.51 -5.24
C GLY A 162 -3.73 0.09 -4.14
N VAL A 163 -2.97 1.04 -3.60
CA VAL A 163 -2.07 0.80 -2.48
C VAL A 163 -2.68 1.40 -1.23
N PHE A 164 -2.50 0.74 -0.09
CA PHE A 164 -2.81 1.30 1.21
C PHE A 164 -1.75 0.89 2.24
N HIS A 165 -1.71 1.63 3.33
CA HIS A 165 -0.87 1.35 4.48
C HIS A 165 -1.60 1.69 5.76
N ILE A 166 -1.54 0.82 6.76
CA ILE A 166 -2.12 1.07 8.09
C ILE A 166 -1.03 1.65 9.00
N CYS A 167 -1.22 2.90 9.42
CA CYS A 167 -0.30 3.59 10.31
C CYS A 167 -0.31 2.99 11.73
N PRO A 168 0.73 3.25 12.54
CA PRO A 168 0.79 2.74 13.92
C PRO A 168 -0.43 3.08 14.78
N HIS A 169 -1.02 4.27 14.58
CA HIS A 169 -2.24 4.67 15.30
C HIS A 169 -3.46 3.84 14.89
N GLY A 170 -3.63 3.55 13.58
CA GLY A 170 -4.67 2.66 13.09
C GLY A 170 -4.48 1.22 13.58
N LEU A 171 -3.24 0.72 13.59
CA LEU A 171 -2.89 -0.58 14.15
C LEU A 171 -3.16 -0.68 15.66
N ALA A 172 -3.20 0.44 16.40
CA ALA A 172 -3.54 0.46 17.81
C ALA A 172 -5.05 0.33 18.08
N GLN A 173 -5.91 0.53 17.07
CA GLN A 173 -7.36 0.39 17.21
C GLN A 173 -7.76 -1.06 17.53
N PRO A 174 -8.91 -1.29 18.20
CA PRO A 174 -9.39 -2.63 18.48
C PRO A 174 -9.85 -3.35 17.19
N ASP A 175 -9.90 -4.68 17.22
CA ASP A 175 -10.63 -5.45 16.21
C ASP A 175 -12.14 -5.32 16.45
N ALA A 176 -12.94 -5.24 15.39
CA ALA A 176 -14.39 -5.04 15.51
C ALA A 176 -15.08 -6.21 16.22
N LYS A 177 -14.59 -7.43 16.02
CA LYS A 177 -15.09 -8.62 16.73
C LYS A 177 -14.94 -8.51 18.26
N ASN A 178 -13.92 -7.80 18.75
CA ASN A 178 -13.62 -7.66 20.17
C ASN A 178 -14.45 -6.58 20.85
N LEU A 179 -14.95 -5.59 20.10
CA LEU A 179 -15.84 -4.54 20.61
C LEU A 179 -17.21 -5.11 21.01
N GLN A 180 -17.67 -4.74 22.21
CA GLN A 180 -18.99 -5.03 22.76
C GLN A 180 -19.86 -3.77 22.77
N CYS A 181 -21.18 -3.91 22.88
CA CYS A 181 -22.07 -2.75 22.92
C CYS A 181 -21.78 -1.80 24.10
N THR A 182 -21.20 -2.30 25.20
CA THR A 182 -20.79 -1.48 26.35
C THR A 182 -19.55 -0.63 26.09
N ASP A 183 -18.77 -0.96 25.07
CA ASP A 183 -17.59 -0.18 24.64
C ASP A 183 -17.99 0.97 23.71
N LEU A 184 -19.23 0.94 23.20
CA LEU A 184 -19.79 1.88 22.25
C LEU A 184 -20.71 2.89 22.95
N ASP A 185 -21.01 3.99 22.26
CA ASP A 185 -22.03 4.92 22.70
C ASP A 185 -23.43 4.44 22.26
N GLY A 186 -24.50 4.94 22.91
CA GLY A 186 -25.90 4.67 22.51
C GLY A 186 -26.33 5.37 21.21
N PHE A 187 -25.38 6.00 20.52
CA PHE A 187 -25.52 6.66 19.23
C PHE A 187 -24.31 6.27 18.38
N ALA A 188 -24.45 6.35 17.05
CA ALA A 188 -23.32 6.04 16.19
C ALA A 188 -22.18 7.06 16.38
N SER A 189 -20.98 6.58 16.72
CA SER A 189 -19.88 7.44 17.16
C SER A 189 -18.51 6.94 16.72
N GLN A 190 -17.47 7.74 16.99
CA GLN A 190 -16.08 7.35 16.74
C GLN A 190 -15.66 6.08 17.47
N LYS A 191 -16.34 5.67 18.55
CA LYS A 191 -16.02 4.43 19.29
C LYS A 191 -16.29 3.16 18.49
N MET A 192 -17.00 3.26 17.38
CA MET A 192 -17.22 2.15 16.45
C MET A 192 -16.00 1.88 15.57
N LYS A 193 -15.00 2.78 15.57
CA LYS A 193 -13.77 2.62 14.81
C LYS A 193 -12.97 1.43 15.31
N SER A 194 -12.48 0.67 14.35
CA SER A 194 -11.72 -0.56 14.49
C SER A 194 -10.79 -0.67 13.29
N VAL A 195 -9.83 -1.59 13.32
CA VAL A 195 -9.00 -1.82 12.12
C VAL A 195 -9.85 -2.19 10.90
N GLY A 196 -10.95 -2.93 11.08
CA GLY A 196 -11.88 -3.26 9.99
C GLY A 196 -12.66 -2.05 9.47
N PHE A 197 -13.01 -1.10 10.34
CA PHE A 197 -13.58 0.19 9.95
C PHE A 197 -12.59 0.97 9.08
N THR A 198 -11.33 1.07 9.53
CA THR A 198 -10.26 1.79 8.82
C THR A 198 -10.00 1.17 7.46
N LEU A 199 -9.90 -0.17 7.37
CA LEU A 199 -9.79 -0.86 6.08
C LEU A 199 -10.97 -0.57 5.15
N MET A 200 -12.20 -0.57 5.68
CA MET A 200 -13.38 -0.26 4.86
C MET A 200 -13.31 1.16 4.31
N HIS A 201 -12.89 2.13 5.11
CA HIS A 201 -12.68 3.52 4.69
C HIS A 201 -11.64 3.59 3.56
N GLU A 202 -10.43 3.07 3.79
CA GLU A 202 -9.34 3.13 2.80
C GLU A 202 -9.68 2.41 1.50
N ALA A 203 -10.44 1.32 1.56
CA ALA A 203 -10.90 0.62 0.37
C ALA A 203 -11.71 1.54 -0.52
N MET A 204 -12.59 2.39 0.02
CA MET A 204 -13.47 3.25 -0.77
C MET A 204 -12.70 4.24 -1.65
N HIS A 205 -11.51 4.66 -1.21
CA HIS A 205 -10.67 5.56 -2.00
C HIS A 205 -10.07 4.88 -3.22
N TRP A 206 -10.04 3.55 -3.36
CA TRP A 206 -9.45 2.97 -4.56
C TRP A 206 -10.32 3.28 -5.80
N GLN A 207 -9.71 3.82 -6.86
CA GLN A 207 -10.42 4.27 -8.08
C GLN A 207 -11.31 3.17 -8.70
N GLU A 208 -10.92 1.91 -8.56
CA GLU A 208 -11.67 0.78 -9.12
C GLU A 208 -13.03 0.54 -8.45
N ILE A 209 -13.29 1.24 -7.34
CA ILE A 209 -14.52 1.21 -6.57
C ILE A 209 -15.41 2.41 -6.92
N GLY A 210 -15.04 3.62 -6.49
CA GLY A 210 -15.87 4.82 -6.65
C GLY A 210 -16.08 5.19 -8.12
N ASP A 211 -14.99 5.40 -8.85
CA ASP A 211 -15.01 5.89 -10.23
C ASP A 211 -15.74 4.92 -11.15
N ASN A 212 -15.51 3.61 -10.98
CA ASN A 212 -16.18 2.59 -11.78
C ASN A 212 -17.66 2.39 -11.43
N ALA A 213 -18.04 2.53 -10.16
CA ALA A 213 -19.43 2.34 -9.73
C ALA A 213 -20.30 3.57 -9.97
N LEU A 214 -19.74 4.77 -9.77
CA LEU A 214 -20.47 6.04 -9.71
C LEU A 214 -20.08 7.04 -10.82
N GLY A 215 -18.95 6.82 -11.50
CA GLY A 215 -18.33 7.84 -12.36
C GLY A 215 -17.75 9.01 -11.55
N LYS A 216 -17.56 8.84 -10.23
CA LYS A 216 -17.07 9.85 -9.30
C LYS A 216 -16.15 9.21 -8.27
N HIS A 217 -15.09 9.93 -7.95
CA HIS A 217 -14.18 9.53 -6.89
C HIS A 217 -14.83 9.64 -5.51
N ILE A 218 -14.53 8.68 -4.62
CA ILE A 218 -14.94 8.72 -3.22
C ILE A 218 -13.79 9.34 -2.41
N ARG A 219 -14.10 10.39 -1.67
CA ARG A 219 -13.20 11.31 -0.98
C ARG A 219 -13.51 11.39 0.51
N ASP A 220 -12.77 12.22 1.24
CA ASP A 220 -13.02 12.57 2.64
C ASP A 220 -13.72 13.92 2.77
N HIS A 221 -15.02 13.93 2.54
CA HIS A 221 -15.85 15.11 2.75
C HIS A 221 -16.03 15.45 4.24
N ALA A 222 -16.01 14.43 5.11
CA ALA A 222 -16.16 14.61 6.55
C ALA A 222 -15.55 13.47 7.36
N ASN A 223 -14.86 13.85 8.44
CA ASN A 223 -14.33 12.95 9.44
C ASN A 223 -15.10 13.12 10.75
N GLY A 224 -15.95 12.15 11.10
CA GLY A 224 -16.82 12.30 12.25
C GLY A 224 -18.19 11.69 12.01
N ALA A 225 -18.78 11.04 13.00
CA ALA A 225 -20.13 10.48 12.85
C ALA A 225 -21.15 11.60 12.66
N SER A 226 -21.04 12.67 13.44
CA SER A 226 -21.91 13.86 13.31
C SER A 226 -21.72 14.55 11.97
N ASP A 227 -20.47 14.77 11.55
CA ASP A 227 -20.17 15.47 10.31
C ASP A 227 -20.62 14.65 9.09
N CYS A 228 -20.34 13.34 9.06
CA CYS A 228 -20.84 12.40 8.03
C CYS A 228 -22.37 12.36 7.96
N PHE A 229 -23.05 12.38 9.11
CA PHE A 229 -24.50 12.38 9.18
C PHE A 229 -25.12 13.67 8.61
N ASN A 230 -24.44 14.80 8.79
CA ASN A 230 -24.91 16.12 8.37
C ASN A 230 -24.44 16.54 6.96
N LEU A 231 -23.64 15.72 6.28
CA LEU A 231 -23.23 15.97 4.89
C LEU A 231 -24.43 16.15 3.95
N ALA A 232 -24.24 16.95 2.91
CA ALA A 232 -25.19 17.04 1.82
C ALA A 232 -25.34 15.68 1.12
N LYS A 233 -26.50 15.44 0.50
CA LYS A 233 -26.82 14.17 -0.16
C LYS A 233 -25.70 13.68 -1.09
N ASP A 234 -25.26 14.55 -2.00
CA ASP A 234 -24.26 14.17 -3.01
C ASP A 234 -22.91 13.85 -2.36
N ASP A 235 -22.52 14.59 -1.31
CA ASP A 235 -21.27 14.37 -0.58
C ASP A 235 -21.33 13.08 0.26
N LYS A 236 -22.49 12.72 0.82
CA LYS A 236 -22.66 11.43 1.54
C LYS A 236 -22.31 10.26 0.62
N LEU A 237 -22.78 10.30 -0.62
CA LEU A 237 -22.54 9.24 -1.61
C LEU A 237 -21.06 9.14 -2.00
N THR A 238 -20.31 10.23 -1.97
CA THR A 238 -18.88 10.25 -2.29
C THR A 238 -17.99 10.37 -1.06
N ASN A 239 -18.47 10.07 0.16
CA ASN A 239 -17.67 10.12 1.38
C ASN A 239 -17.28 8.72 1.88
N ALA A 240 -15.99 8.38 1.92
CA ALA A 240 -15.49 7.07 2.35
C ALA A 240 -15.99 6.71 3.76
N GLN A 241 -15.95 7.70 4.65
CA GLN A 241 -16.35 7.55 6.05
C GLN A 241 -17.85 7.20 6.22
N ASN A 242 -18.76 7.63 5.33
CA ASN A 242 -20.18 7.26 5.39
C ASN A 242 -20.38 5.75 5.13
N TYR A 243 -19.61 5.16 4.22
CA TYR A 243 -19.64 3.72 3.97
C TYR A 243 -19.15 2.94 5.19
N ALA A 244 -18.01 3.34 5.77
CA ALA A 244 -17.44 2.69 6.94
C ALA A 244 -18.38 2.76 8.17
N PHE A 245 -19.06 3.89 8.39
CA PHE A 245 -20.08 3.99 9.45
C PHE A 245 -21.30 3.12 9.19
N LEU A 246 -21.82 3.07 7.96
CA LEU A 246 -22.90 2.17 7.59
C LEU A 246 -22.52 0.70 7.89
N GLY A 247 -21.33 0.27 7.47
CA GLY A 247 -20.86 -1.09 7.68
C GLY A 247 -20.66 -1.46 9.15
N ALA A 248 -20.00 -0.58 9.91
CA ALA A 248 -19.78 -0.81 11.34
C ALA A 248 -21.11 -0.83 12.12
N GLU A 249 -22.03 0.10 11.82
CA GLU A 249 -23.33 0.12 12.50
C GLU A 249 -24.14 -1.14 12.21
N ALA A 250 -24.23 -1.53 10.93
CA ALA A 250 -24.95 -2.73 10.53
C ALA A 250 -24.37 -3.98 11.21
N TRP A 251 -23.04 -4.10 11.27
CA TRP A 251 -22.35 -5.19 11.97
C TRP A 251 -22.69 -5.23 13.47
N PHE A 252 -22.57 -4.10 14.17
CA PHE A 252 -22.85 -4.06 15.61
C PHE A 252 -24.34 -4.23 15.94
N THR A 253 -25.25 -3.81 15.05
CA THR A 253 -26.68 -4.09 15.22
C THR A 253 -27.00 -5.58 15.15
N VAL A 254 -26.34 -6.34 14.27
CA VAL A 254 -26.47 -7.82 14.25
C VAL A 254 -25.96 -8.45 15.55
N LYS A 255 -24.99 -7.83 16.23
CA LYS A 255 -24.52 -8.22 17.58
C LYS A 255 -25.44 -7.76 18.72
N GLY A 256 -26.56 -7.11 18.42
CA GLY A 256 -27.56 -6.67 19.40
C GLY A 256 -27.37 -5.23 19.91
N CYS A 257 -26.46 -4.45 19.33
CA CYS A 257 -26.31 -3.03 19.69
C CYS A 257 -27.42 -2.19 19.03
N THR A 258 -27.83 -1.12 19.71
CA THR A 258 -28.83 -0.17 19.19
C THR A 258 -28.23 1.23 19.17
N PHE A 259 -28.37 1.93 18.06
CA PHE A 259 -27.80 3.26 17.87
C PHE A 259 -28.88 4.27 17.48
N THR A 260 -28.82 5.42 18.13
CA THR A 260 -29.50 6.64 17.70
C THR A 260 -28.60 7.49 16.81
N ASP A 261 -29.16 8.55 16.23
CA ASP A 261 -28.41 9.47 15.38
C ASP A 261 -27.29 10.17 16.18
N PRO A 262 -26.14 10.45 15.56
CA PRO A 262 -25.05 11.15 16.22
C PRO A 262 -25.50 12.54 16.67
N PRO A 263 -25.17 12.97 17.90
CA PRO A 263 -25.52 14.30 18.37
C PRO A 263 -24.77 15.37 17.56
N PRO A 264 -25.36 16.55 17.35
CA PRO A 264 -24.70 17.66 16.66
C PRO A 264 -23.37 18.05 17.33
N GLY A 265 -22.36 18.36 16.52
CA GLY A 265 -21.10 18.94 17.00
C GLY A 265 -20.12 17.95 17.63
N THR A 266 -20.35 16.64 17.51
CA THR A 266 -19.30 15.65 17.81
C THR A 266 -18.35 15.54 16.62
N GLN A 267 -17.30 16.37 16.64
CA GLN A 267 -16.23 16.33 15.64
C GLN A 267 -15.49 14.99 15.69
N GLY A 268 -15.06 14.50 14.52
CA GLY A 268 -14.07 13.43 14.45
C GLY A 268 -12.74 13.87 15.07
N THR A 269 -12.00 12.89 15.58
CA THR A 269 -10.65 13.10 16.11
C THR A 269 -9.56 12.78 15.09
N ASP A 270 -9.94 12.22 13.94
CA ASP A 270 -8.98 11.85 12.92
C ASP A 270 -8.63 13.10 12.13
N ASP A 271 -7.32 13.32 11.96
CA ASP A 271 -6.81 14.33 11.04
C ASP A 271 -7.49 14.11 9.69
N PHE A 272 -8.00 15.19 9.06
CA PHE A 272 -8.35 15.10 7.65
C PHE A 272 -7.11 14.63 6.93
N ASP A 273 -7.25 13.51 6.20
CA ASP A 273 -6.35 13.26 5.12
C ASP A 273 -6.62 14.40 4.14
N ASP A 274 -5.85 15.49 4.30
CA ASP A 274 -5.59 16.39 3.20
C ASP A 274 -5.28 15.44 2.05
N GLU A 275 -6.16 15.38 1.05
CA GLU A 275 -5.94 14.62 -0.18
C GLU A 275 -4.63 15.14 -0.73
N VAL A 276 -3.52 14.55 -0.29
CA VAL A 276 -2.23 14.77 -0.89
C VAL A 276 -2.43 14.12 -2.23
N GLU A 277 -2.66 14.96 -3.25
CA GLU A 277 -2.70 14.54 -4.64
C GLU A 277 -1.65 13.45 -4.77
N ASP A 278 -2.11 12.25 -5.17
CA ASP A 278 -1.20 11.14 -5.40
C ASP A 278 -0.01 11.72 -6.16
N PRO A 279 1.24 11.54 -5.69
CA PRO A 279 2.38 11.95 -6.49
C PRO A 279 2.10 11.42 -7.89
N PRO A 280 2.20 12.27 -8.93
CA PRO A 280 1.61 11.99 -10.24
C PRO A 280 1.89 10.54 -10.59
N ALA A 281 0.86 9.75 -10.90
CA ALA A 281 1.05 8.32 -11.11
C ALA A 281 2.27 8.10 -12.01
N ASP A 282 3.16 7.18 -11.63
CA ASP A 282 4.27 6.87 -12.51
C ASP A 282 3.70 6.45 -13.86
N THR A 283 4.14 7.15 -14.88
CA THR A 283 3.70 6.94 -16.25
C THR A 283 4.74 6.19 -17.06
N ASN A 284 5.97 6.06 -16.54
CA ASN A 284 7.09 5.52 -17.26
C ASN A 284 7.84 4.50 -16.41
N ALA A 285 8.35 3.47 -17.06
CA ALA A 285 9.21 2.47 -16.46
C ALA A 285 10.29 2.01 -17.43
N ILE A 286 11.41 1.57 -16.87
CA ILE A 286 12.45 0.83 -17.57
C ILE A 286 12.42 -0.61 -17.12
N ASN A 287 12.28 -1.51 -18.09
CA ASN A 287 12.51 -2.93 -17.92
C ASN A 287 13.90 -3.28 -18.49
N ILE A 288 14.77 -3.87 -17.67
CA ILE A 288 16.06 -4.42 -18.10
C ILE A 288 15.93 -5.94 -18.21
N ILE A 289 16.07 -6.43 -19.45
CA ILE A 289 15.94 -7.85 -19.81
C ILE A 289 17.31 -8.40 -20.19
N LEU A 290 17.72 -9.49 -19.54
CA LEU A 290 18.78 -10.33 -20.05
C LEU A 290 18.24 -11.18 -21.20
N ARG A 291 18.86 -11.09 -22.38
CA ARG A 291 18.55 -11.98 -23.50
C ARG A 291 19.76 -12.86 -23.81
N GLN A 292 19.50 -14.15 -23.97
CA GLN A 292 20.51 -15.18 -24.24
C GLN A 292 20.14 -15.94 -25.52
N GLU A 293 21.11 -16.11 -26.41
CA GLU A 293 20.93 -16.92 -27.62
C GLU A 293 21.45 -18.34 -27.41
N THR A 294 20.58 -19.33 -27.60
CA THR A 294 20.85 -20.73 -27.23
C THR A 294 21.45 -21.54 -28.38
N THR A 295 22.50 -21.02 -29.04
CA THR A 295 22.98 -21.57 -30.31
C THR A 295 24.15 -22.55 -30.25
N GLU A 296 24.87 -22.75 -29.13
CA GLU A 296 25.82 -23.85 -28.82
C GLU A 296 26.59 -23.55 -27.50
N THR A 297 27.78 -24.13 -27.25
CA THR A 297 28.56 -24.13 -25.98
C THR A 297 28.79 -22.79 -25.28
N LEU A 298 28.56 -21.66 -25.95
CA LEU A 298 28.55 -20.31 -25.38
C LEU A 298 27.23 -19.64 -25.78
N TYR A 299 26.62 -18.93 -24.83
CA TYR A 299 25.37 -18.22 -25.02
C TYR A 299 25.68 -16.72 -25.16
N PRO A 300 25.74 -16.16 -26.40
CA PRO A 300 25.79 -14.72 -26.58
C PRO A 300 24.68 -14.09 -25.76
N SER A 301 25.08 -13.16 -24.89
CA SER A 301 24.20 -12.57 -23.89
C SER A 301 24.35 -11.06 -23.95
N ALA A 302 23.23 -10.36 -23.80
CA ALA A 302 23.22 -8.90 -23.74
C ALA A 302 22.08 -8.41 -22.85
N TRP A 303 22.30 -7.25 -22.23
CA TRP A 303 21.27 -6.49 -21.54
C TRP A 303 20.50 -5.64 -22.53
N TYR A 304 19.17 -5.73 -22.46
CA TYR A 304 18.25 -4.94 -23.26
C TYR A 304 17.42 -4.06 -22.33
N PHE A 305 17.42 -2.76 -22.60
CA PHE A 305 16.67 -1.76 -21.87
C PHE A 305 15.43 -1.41 -22.69
N TYR A 306 14.25 -1.47 -22.07
CA TYR A 306 12.99 -1.13 -22.71
C TYR A 306 12.28 -0.04 -21.92
N ASP A 307 11.76 0.96 -22.65
CA ASP A 307 10.79 1.90 -22.12
C ASP A 307 9.39 1.25 -22.16
N THR A 308 8.71 1.20 -21.02
CA THR A 308 7.42 0.55 -20.87
C THR A 308 6.49 1.38 -20.00
N PRO A 309 5.16 1.33 -20.23
CA PRO A 309 4.21 1.75 -19.21
C PRO A 309 4.44 0.99 -17.89
N VAL A 310 4.09 1.61 -16.77
CA VAL A 310 4.18 0.97 -15.46
C VAL A 310 3.27 -0.25 -15.39
N GLY A 311 3.79 -1.37 -14.90
CA GLY A 311 3.06 -2.64 -14.82
C GLY A 311 3.06 -3.46 -16.12
N GLU A 312 3.74 -3.00 -17.17
CA GLU A 312 3.95 -3.78 -18.39
C GLU A 312 5.35 -4.37 -18.48
N SER A 313 5.42 -5.71 -18.51
CA SER A 313 6.68 -6.41 -18.75
C SER A 313 7.20 -6.21 -20.17
N ALA A 314 8.52 -6.03 -20.31
CA ALA A 314 9.19 -6.09 -21.61
C ALA A 314 9.56 -7.52 -22.06
N LEU A 315 9.14 -8.54 -21.32
CA LEU A 315 9.50 -9.92 -21.61
C LEU A 315 8.95 -10.39 -22.96
N CYS A 316 9.86 -10.83 -23.83
CA CYS A 316 9.64 -11.17 -25.24
C CYS A 316 9.31 -10.01 -26.17
N LYS A 317 9.59 -8.76 -25.77
CA LYS A 317 9.66 -7.67 -26.73
C LYS A 317 10.83 -7.92 -27.70
N PRO A 318 10.65 -7.54 -28.99
CA PRO A 318 11.70 -7.67 -29.99
C PRO A 318 12.82 -6.65 -29.74
N GLU A 319 14.03 -6.96 -30.21
CA GLU A 319 15.23 -6.15 -29.97
C GLU A 319 15.19 -4.76 -30.59
N ASP A 320 14.47 -4.59 -31.70
CA ASP A 320 14.25 -3.28 -32.33
C ASP A 320 13.38 -2.33 -31.49
N GLY A 321 12.68 -2.86 -30.48
CA GLY A 321 11.97 -2.09 -29.47
C GLY A 321 12.81 -1.66 -28.27
N ALA A 322 14.07 -2.11 -28.18
CA ALA A 322 14.94 -1.74 -27.06
C ALA A 322 15.51 -0.32 -27.26
N ILE A 323 15.55 0.46 -26.18
CA ILE A 323 16.18 1.79 -26.15
C ILE A 323 17.69 1.72 -25.87
N GLY A 324 18.20 0.53 -25.53
CA GLY A 324 19.62 0.26 -25.32
C GLY A 324 19.92 -1.23 -25.35
N LYS A 325 21.07 -1.57 -25.95
CA LYS A 325 21.61 -2.94 -25.99
C LYS A 325 23.08 -2.90 -25.57
N PHE A 326 23.44 -3.75 -24.63
CA PHE A 326 24.80 -3.82 -24.10
C PHE A 326 25.24 -5.26 -23.98
N ASP A 327 26.21 -5.64 -24.82
CA ASP A 327 26.76 -6.99 -24.85
C ASP A 327 27.52 -7.28 -23.54
N ILE A 328 27.41 -8.52 -23.08
CA ILE A 328 28.15 -9.03 -21.93
C ILE A 328 28.88 -10.31 -22.28
N ASP A 329 29.84 -10.67 -21.43
CA ASP A 329 30.50 -11.97 -21.54
C ASP A 329 29.47 -13.09 -21.46
N SER A 330 29.77 -14.18 -22.17
CA SER A 330 28.87 -15.33 -22.22
C SER A 330 28.63 -15.89 -20.81
N ILE A 331 27.36 -16.01 -20.45
CA ILE A 331 26.95 -16.57 -19.16
C ILE A 331 26.91 -18.10 -19.26
N VAL A 332 27.43 -18.76 -18.23
CA VAL A 332 27.36 -20.22 -18.11
C VAL A 332 25.91 -20.63 -17.79
N PRO A 333 25.34 -21.63 -18.49
CA PRO A 333 24.01 -22.13 -18.16
C PRO A 333 23.89 -22.56 -16.70
N GLY A 334 22.80 -22.13 -16.05
CA GLY A 334 22.49 -22.51 -14.67
C GLY A 334 23.19 -21.68 -13.59
N THR A 335 24.00 -20.67 -13.95
CA THR A 335 24.46 -19.66 -12.99
C THR A 335 23.53 -18.46 -13.02
N GLU A 336 23.23 -17.89 -11.84
CA GLU A 336 22.59 -16.58 -11.77
C GLU A 336 23.55 -15.55 -12.41
N PRO A 337 23.16 -14.87 -13.49
CA PRO A 337 23.96 -13.83 -14.09
C PRO A 337 24.16 -12.67 -13.10
N PRO A 338 25.26 -11.93 -13.24
CA PRO A 338 25.48 -10.73 -12.42
C PRO A 338 24.41 -9.69 -12.72
N TRP A 339 24.32 -8.68 -11.85
CA TRP A 339 23.57 -7.47 -12.19
C TRP A 339 24.17 -6.81 -13.44
N PRO A 340 23.40 -5.97 -14.17
CA PRO A 340 23.93 -5.13 -15.25
C PRO A 340 24.92 -4.10 -14.68
N ASN A 341 26.14 -4.51 -14.38
CA ASN A 341 27.19 -3.71 -13.74
C ASN A 341 27.80 -2.72 -14.73
N GLY A 342 27.73 -1.43 -14.40
CA GLY A 342 28.31 -0.38 -15.23
C GLY A 342 27.50 0.91 -15.23
N ILE A 343 27.82 1.76 -16.22
CA ILE A 343 27.11 3.00 -16.51
C ILE A 343 26.61 2.90 -17.95
N TYR A 344 25.30 3.01 -18.13
CA TYR A 344 24.63 2.79 -19.40
C TYR A 344 23.81 4.02 -19.76
N SER A 345 24.21 4.73 -20.81
CA SER A 345 23.46 5.88 -21.31
C SER A 345 22.26 5.41 -22.13
N ILE A 346 21.06 5.83 -21.73
CA ILE A 346 19.80 5.50 -22.38
C ILE A 346 18.93 6.75 -22.54
N LYS A 347 17.95 6.70 -23.44
CA LYS A 347 16.96 7.77 -23.61
C LYS A 347 15.56 7.22 -23.35
N THR A 348 14.87 7.77 -22.37
CA THR A 348 13.55 7.29 -21.91
C THR A 348 12.68 8.43 -21.41
N GLY A 349 11.37 8.35 -21.64
CA GLY A 349 10.45 9.43 -21.26
C GLY A 349 10.84 10.81 -21.83
N GLY A 350 11.54 10.84 -22.97
CA GLY A 350 12.10 12.07 -23.55
C GLY A 350 13.37 12.62 -22.88
N MET A 351 13.82 12.04 -21.76
CA MET A 351 15.01 12.46 -21.01
C MET A 351 16.26 11.65 -21.40
N ASN A 352 17.43 12.25 -21.25
CA ASN A 352 18.70 11.53 -21.28
C ASN A 352 18.98 11.00 -19.87
N CYS A 353 19.18 9.70 -19.73
CA CYS A 353 19.42 9.06 -18.44
C CYS A 353 20.66 8.18 -18.46
N GLU A 354 21.27 8.00 -17.30
CA GLU A 354 22.32 7.01 -17.05
C GLU A 354 21.82 5.99 -16.05
N TYR A 355 21.71 4.72 -16.47
CA TYR A 355 21.56 3.63 -15.52
C TYR A 355 22.92 3.30 -14.90
N LYS A 356 23.00 3.30 -13.57
CA LYS A 356 24.24 3.07 -12.82
C LYS A 356 24.03 1.92 -11.85
N ASN A 357 24.93 0.94 -11.90
CA ASN A 357 24.93 -0.21 -11.01
C ASN A 357 26.37 -0.65 -10.73
N ASN A 358 26.67 -0.98 -9.47
CA ASN A 358 27.98 -1.41 -8.99
C ASN A 358 28.08 -2.93 -8.73
N ASN A 359 27.09 -3.71 -9.19
CA ASN A 359 26.91 -5.13 -8.97
C ASN A 359 26.51 -5.55 -7.54
N GLU A 360 26.09 -4.62 -6.69
CA GLU A 360 25.65 -4.93 -5.31
C GLU A 360 24.12 -4.98 -5.19
N ASP A 361 23.40 -4.23 -6.03
CA ASP A 361 21.94 -4.10 -6.01
C ASP A 361 21.35 -3.95 -7.44
N ALA A 362 20.08 -3.56 -7.52
CA ALA A 362 19.37 -3.36 -8.78
C ALA A 362 19.74 -2.05 -9.52
N GLY A 363 20.62 -1.22 -8.96
CA GLY A 363 21.06 0.05 -9.54
C GLY A 363 20.01 1.16 -9.47
N ALA A 364 20.28 2.25 -10.19
CA ALA A 364 19.41 3.41 -10.26
C ALA A 364 19.56 4.17 -11.58
N LEU A 365 18.52 4.89 -12.01
CA LEU A 365 18.56 5.80 -13.15
C LEU A 365 18.87 7.23 -12.70
N TRP A 366 19.76 7.89 -13.41
CA TRP A 366 20.10 9.30 -13.22
C TRP A 366 19.73 10.07 -14.47
N CYS A 367 18.62 10.81 -14.44
CA CYS A 367 18.11 11.51 -15.60
C CYS A 367 18.41 13.01 -15.55
N GLU A 368 18.82 13.59 -16.67
CA GLU A 368 18.99 15.05 -16.81
C GLU A 368 17.67 15.76 -16.49
N GLY A 369 17.75 16.77 -15.62
CA GLY A 369 16.59 17.57 -15.22
C GLY A 369 15.78 17.03 -14.03
N ARG A 370 16.18 15.90 -13.44
CA ARG A 370 15.60 15.40 -12.18
C ARG A 370 16.53 15.66 -10.99
N ASP A 371 15.93 15.92 -9.83
CA ASP A 371 16.64 15.97 -8.56
C ASP A 371 16.79 14.55 -7.99
N GLY A 372 18.00 13.99 -8.13
CA GLY A 372 18.36 12.70 -7.57
C GLY A 372 18.08 11.49 -8.48
N PRO A 373 18.47 10.28 -8.01
CA PRO A 373 18.27 9.05 -8.76
C PRO A 373 16.83 8.52 -8.66
N ILE A 374 16.38 7.82 -9.69
CA ILE A 374 15.23 6.92 -9.66
C ILE A 374 15.73 5.55 -9.23
N GLY A 375 15.23 5.05 -8.11
CA GLY A 375 15.58 3.74 -7.57
C GLY A 375 15.08 2.63 -8.49
N CYS A 376 15.90 1.59 -8.69
CA CYS A 376 15.47 0.38 -9.36
C CYS A 376 15.36 -0.77 -8.36
N LYS A 377 14.55 -1.77 -8.70
CA LYS A 377 14.34 -2.97 -7.90
C LYS A 377 14.60 -4.23 -8.71
N LYS A 378 14.90 -5.33 -8.01
CA LYS A 378 14.93 -6.66 -8.63
C LYS A 378 13.52 -6.98 -9.11
N GLU A 379 13.43 -7.50 -10.31
CA GLU A 379 12.14 -7.93 -10.82
C GLU A 379 11.75 -9.29 -10.22
N ASN A 380 10.98 -9.27 -9.13
CA ASN A 380 10.72 -10.44 -8.29
C ASN A 380 9.62 -11.36 -8.85
N ASP A 381 8.65 -10.82 -9.60
CA ASP A 381 7.45 -11.57 -10.00
C ASP A 381 7.52 -12.16 -11.41
N TYR A 382 8.51 -11.77 -12.21
CA TYR A 382 8.81 -12.41 -13.49
C TYR A 382 9.98 -13.41 -13.41
N GLY A 383 10.24 -13.94 -12.21
CA GLY A 383 11.37 -14.80 -11.82
C GLY A 383 11.51 -16.17 -12.52
N LYS A 384 10.89 -16.37 -13.68
CA LYS A 384 11.18 -17.48 -14.59
C LYS A 384 11.36 -16.90 -15.97
N GLY A 385 12.61 -16.71 -16.37
CA GLY A 385 12.90 -16.42 -17.77
C GLY A 385 12.19 -17.41 -18.69
N LYS A 386 11.84 -16.97 -19.90
CA LYS A 386 11.07 -17.78 -20.85
C LYS A 386 11.70 -17.76 -22.23
N PHE A 387 11.44 -18.82 -22.98
CA PHE A 387 11.76 -18.86 -24.41
C PHE A 387 10.77 -17.96 -25.17
N CYS A 388 11.31 -16.94 -25.82
CA CYS A 388 10.58 -16.02 -26.70
C CYS A 388 10.60 -16.50 -28.16
N SER A 389 11.57 -17.33 -28.49
CA SER A 389 11.63 -18.13 -29.70
C SER A 389 12.40 -19.42 -29.42
N ASP A 390 12.51 -20.28 -30.41
CA ASP A 390 13.28 -21.52 -30.42
C ASP A 390 14.77 -21.34 -30.09
N ARG A 391 15.30 -20.12 -30.12
CA ARG A 391 16.71 -19.82 -29.81
C ARG A 391 16.93 -18.68 -28.84
N ILE A 392 15.88 -18.02 -28.37
CA ILE A 392 15.99 -16.81 -27.55
C ILE A 392 15.34 -17.05 -26.20
N PHE A 393 16.16 -17.10 -25.16
CA PHE A 393 15.71 -17.11 -23.77
C PHE A 393 15.85 -15.69 -23.20
N GLN A 394 14.80 -15.17 -22.58
CA GLN A 394 14.82 -13.87 -21.94
C GLN A 394 14.49 -14.00 -20.46
N THR A 395 15.22 -13.26 -19.62
CA THR A 395 14.99 -13.16 -18.18
C THR A 395 14.89 -11.69 -17.80
N PRO A 396 13.79 -11.24 -17.19
CA PRO A 396 13.71 -9.90 -16.62
C PRO A 396 14.57 -9.81 -15.35
N TYR A 397 15.24 -8.67 -15.17
CA TYR A 397 16.25 -8.52 -14.11
C TYR A 397 15.98 -7.33 -13.20
N VAL A 398 15.86 -6.16 -13.82
CA VAL A 398 15.76 -4.89 -13.10
C VAL A 398 14.58 -4.12 -13.67
N TYR A 399 13.86 -3.48 -12.77
CA TYR A 399 12.76 -2.60 -13.10
C TYR A 399 12.92 -1.28 -12.34
N CYS A 400 12.78 -0.17 -13.06
CA CYS A 400 12.81 1.19 -12.50
C CYS A 400 11.54 1.91 -12.94
N GLN A 401 10.86 2.64 -12.05
CA GLN A 401 9.66 3.38 -12.43
C GLN A 401 9.65 4.79 -11.86
N TRP A 402 9.01 5.71 -12.57
CA TRP A 402 8.92 7.11 -12.17
C TRP A 402 7.76 7.85 -12.85
N SER A 403 7.42 8.98 -12.23
CA SER A 403 6.48 9.98 -12.73
C SER A 403 7.22 11.13 -13.41
N GLN A 404 6.67 11.62 -14.51
CA GLN A 404 7.24 12.73 -15.29
C GLN A 404 7.10 14.08 -14.58
#